data_AF-A0A1C6CX80-F1
#
_entry.id   AF-A0A1C6CX80-F1
#
_cell.length_a   1.000
_cell.length_b   1.000
_cell.length_c   1.000
_cell.angle_alpha   90.00
_cell.angle_beta   90.00
_cell.angle_gamma   90.00
#
_symmetry.space_group_name_H-M   'P 1'
#
loop_
_entity.id
_entity.type
_entity.pdbx_description
1 polymer ?
#
loop_
_entity_poly.entity_id
_entity_poly.type
_entity_poly.pdbx_seq_one_letter_code
_entity_poly.pdbx_strand_id
1 'polypeptide(L)'
;MKKTDIILLTGLIGSIIFSNFAGFEKKLDKIEHEVLRMHILANSDTEYDQNLKLKVRDKLLENSDEIFGGCENLEEMKIRANEKLDEINDIVLDVIHANGYNYTVQTQLVNMEFDAREYGDITMPAGKYDALRVTIGEAEGHNWWCVMYPPLCIPAAEKVESDEQAAEDYFEAEELDIMKNPDKYEVRFKCVELFRGLKEKLSK
;
A
#
# COMPACT_ATOMS: atom_id res chain seq x y z
N MET A 1 -32.22 -21.40 32.37
CA MET A 1 -32.17 -21.56 30.91
C MET A 1 -31.94 -23.02 30.58
N LYS A 2 -32.69 -23.59 29.63
CA LYS A 2 -32.43 -24.97 29.15
C LYS A 2 -31.12 -24.96 28.35
N LYS A 3 -30.43 -26.11 28.27
CA LYS A 3 -29.17 -26.24 27.50
C LYS A 3 -29.33 -25.80 26.04
N THR A 4 -30.52 -26.04 25.46
CA THR A 4 -30.90 -25.60 24.11
C THR A 4 -30.94 -24.08 23.96
N ASP A 5 -31.39 -23.37 24.98
CA ASP A 5 -31.48 -21.90 24.96
C ASP A 5 -30.09 -21.28 24.99
N ILE A 6 -29.15 -21.88 25.74
CA ILE A 6 -27.75 -21.45 25.79
C ILE A 6 -27.08 -21.64 24.43
N ILE A 7 -27.26 -22.81 23.78
CA ILE A 7 -26.68 -23.11 22.47
C ILE A 7 -27.19 -22.12 21.40
N LEU A 8 -28.50 -21.87 21.38
CA LEU A 8 -29.10 -20.89 20.46
C LEU A 8 -28.58 -19.47 20.72
N LEU A 9 -28.47 -19.06 21.99
CA LEU A 9 -27.95 -17.74 22.35
C LEU A 9 -26.48 -17.58 21.94
N THR A 10 -25.64 -18.60 22.19
CA THR A 10 -24.23 -18.59 21.78
C THR A 10 -24.07 -18.61 20.26
N GLY A 11 -24.92 -19.34 19.55
CA GLY A 11 -24.93 -19.35 18.09
C GLY A 11 -25.32 -17.99 17.51
N LEU A 12 -26.31 -17.32 18.11
CA LEU A 12 -26.74 -15.98 17.71
C LEU A 12 -25.68 -14.91 18.02
N ILE A 13 -25.08 -14.96 19.21
CA ILE A 13 -23.97 -14.06 19.57
C ILE A 13 -22.78 -14.30 18.63
N GLY A 14 -22.46 -15.56 18.38
CA GLY A 14 -21.40 -15.95 17.45
C GLY A 14 -21.65 -15.44 16.02
N SER A 15 -22.89 -15.51 15.52
CA SER A 15 -23.23 -15.03 14.18
C SER A 15 -23.19 -13.50 14.07
N ILE A 16 -23.60 -12.77 15.11
CA ILE A 16 -23.49 -11.30 15.16
C ILE A 16 -22.02 -10.86 15.20
N ILE A 17 -21.21 -11.55 16.00
CA ILE A 17 -19.78 -11.28 16.07
C ILE A 17 -19.13 -11.58 14.72
N PHE A 18 -19.44 -12.73 14.10
CA PHE A 18 -18.92 -13.12 12.79
C PHE A 18 -19.32 -12.17 11.66
N SER A 19 -20.58 -11.71 11.62
CA SER A 19 -21.04 -10.77 10.59
C SER A 19 -20.36 -9.42 10.68
N ASN A 20 -20.12 -8.91 11.89
CA ASN A 20 -19.34 -7.69 12.12
C ASN A 20 -17.88 -7.86 11.67
N PHE A 21 -17.27 -9.03 11.89
CA PHE A 21 -15.90 -9.32 11.45
C PHE A 21 -15.78 -9.44 9.93
N ALA A 22 -16.69 -10.17 9.28
CA ALA A 22 -16.71 -10.26 7.82
C ALA A 22 -16.89 -8.87 7.17
N GLY A 23 -17.68 -8.00 7.80
CA GLY A 23 -17.81 -6.60 7.37
C GLY A 23 -16.52 -5.81 7.49
N PHE A 24 -15.69 -6.07 8.50
CA PHE A 24 -14.39 -5.41 8.66
C PHE A 24 -13.33 -5.92 7.69
N GLU A 25 -13.26 -7.24 7.47
CA GLU A 25 -12.36 -7.84 6.46
C GLU A 25 -12.67 -7.27 5.06
N LYS A 26 -13.95 -7.14 4.71
CA LYS A 26 -14.36 -6.55 3.43
C LYS A 26 -13.93 -5.09 3.27
N LYS A 27 -13.86 -4.33 4.37
CA LYS A 27 -13.39 -2.93 4.33
C LYS A 27 -11.88 -2.84 4.12
N LEU A 28 -11.12 -3.72 4.80
CA LEU A 28 -9.68 -3.83 4.54
C LEU A 28 -9.39 -4.28 3.11
N ASP A 29 -10.15 -5.26 2.62
CA ASP A 29 -10.08 -5.71 1.23
C ASP A 29 -10.37 -4.56 0.25
N LYS A 30 -11.37 -3.72 0.53
CA LYS A 30 -11.67 -2.53 -0.28
C LYS A 30 -10.49 -1.55 -0.33
N ILE A 31 -9.94 -1.18 0.83
CA ILE A 31 -8.74 -0.32 0.91
C ILE A 31 -7.57 -0.95 0.12
N GLU A 32 -7.33 -2.25 0.28
CA GLU A 32 -6.27 -2.99 -0.42
C GLU A 32 -6.44 -2.97 -1.96
N HIS A 33 -7.68 -2.94 -2.47
CA HIS A 33 -8.02 -2.94 -3.89
C HIS A 33 -8.34 -1.56 -4.48
N GLU A 34 -8.18 -0.48 -3.70
CA GLU A 34 -8.34 0.90 -4.18
C GLU A 34 -6.99 1.64 -4.21
N VAL A 35 -5.93 1.02 -3.67
CA VAL A 35 -4.63 1.64 -3.47
C VAL A 35 -3.53 1.01 -4.34
N LEU A 36 -2.79 1.83 -5.08
CA LEU A 36 -1.52 1.43 -5.70
C LEU A 36 -0.37 1.90 -4.81
N ARG A 37 0.46 0.97 -4.35
CA ARG A 37 1.65 1.30 -3.56
C ARG A 37 2.89 1.41 -4.43
N MET A 38 3.91 2.08 -3.91
CA MET A 38 5.25 2.10 -4.51
C MET A 38 6.26 1.53 -3.53
N HIS A 39 7.09 0.62 -4.01
CA HIS A 39 8.15 -0.01 -3.22
C HIS A 39 9.50 0.13 -3.93
N ILE A 40 10.41 0.91 -3.36
CA ILE A 40 11.76 1.10 -3.93
C ILE A 40 12.78 0.46 -3.00
N LEU A 41 13.57 -0.48 -3.52
CA LEU A 41 14.74 -1.05 -2.85
C LEU A 41 16.00 -0.39 -3.37
N ALA A 42 16.79 0.16 -2.45
CA ALA A 42 18.11 0.71 -2.78
C ALA A 42 19.13 -0.42 -2.97
N ASN A 43 20.22 -0.13 -3.67
CA ASN A 43 21.32 -1.07 -3.86
C ASN A 43 21.95 -1.51 -2.52
N SER A 44 22.13 -0.58 -1.57
CA SER A 44 22.65 -0.87 -0.23
C SER A 44 22.16 0.14 0.82
N ASP A 45 22.62 0.00 2.06
CA ASP A 45 22.34 0.90 3.19
C ASP A 45 23.27 2.10 3.30
N THR A 46 24.15 2.31 2.33
CA THR A 46 24.99 3.51 2.31
C THR A 46 24.14 4.76 2.14
N GLU A 47 24.58 5.87 2.75
CA GLU A 47 23.88 7.16 2.65
C GLU A 47 23.65 7.59 1.18
N TYR A 48 24.61 7.27 0.32
CA TYR A 48 24.54 7.51 -1.12
C TYR A 48 23.38 6.75 -1.79
N ASP A 49 23.27 5.44 -1.55
CA ASP A 49 22.22 4.61 -2.14
C ASP A 49 20.83 4.95 -1.57
N GLN A 50 20.78 5.30 -0.28
CA GLN A 50 19.55 5.77 0.35
C GLN A 50 19.09 7.13 -0.22
N ASN A 51 20.02 8.05 -0.49
CA ASN A 51 19.69 9.33 -1.15
C ASN A 51 19.30 9.13 -2.62
N LEU A 52 19.97 8.22 -3.33
CA LEU A 52 19.63 7.88 -4.71
C LEU A 52 18.18 7.35 -4.80
N LYS A 53 17.78 6.48 -3.87
CA LYS A 53 16.40 6.00 -3.75
C LYS A 53 15.37 7.14 -3.59
N LEU A 54 15.68 8.16 -2.78
CA LEU A 54 14.79 9.32 -2.61
C LEU A 54 14.68 10.14 -3.89
N LYS A 55 15.78 10.32 -4.63
CA LYS A 55 15.77 11.00 -5.93
C LYS A 55 14.96 10.23 -6.98
N VAL A 56 15.07 8.90 -6.98
CA VAL A 56 14.25 8.04 -7.85
C VAL A 56 12.77 8.19 -7.52
N ARG A 57 12.40 8.15 -6.22
CA ARG A 57 11.03 8.43 -5.77
C ARG A 57 10.55 9.77 -6.31
N ASP A 58 11.30 10.84 -6.05
CA ASP A 58 10.88 12.20 -6.46
C ASP A 58 10.72 12.29 -7.97
N LYS A 59 11.62 11.70 -8.75
CA LYS A 59 11.51 11.67 -10.21
C LYS A 59 10.27 10.93 -10.70
N LEU A 60 9.96 9.76 -10.12
CA LEU A 60 8.77 9.00 -10.48
C LEU A 60 7.48 9.75 -10.15
N LEU A 61 7.46 10.49 -9.03
CA LEU A 61 6.31 11.31 -8.65
C LEU A 61 6.17 12.56 -9.55
N GLU A 62 7.27 13.22 -9.92
CA GLU A 62 7.25 14.32 -10.88
C GLU A 62 6.70 13.91 -12.25
N ASN A 63 6.92 12.66 -12.66
CA ASN A 63 6.41 12.10 -13.91
C ASN A 63 5.07 11.37 -13.72
N SER A 64 4.48 11.39 -12.53
CA SER A 64 3.26 10.62 -12.25
C SER A 64 2.09 11.05 -13.13
N ASP A 65 1.91 12.34 -13.41
CA ASP A 65 0.88 12.82 -14.34
C ASP A 65 1.12 12.36 -15.78
N GLU A 66 2.37 12.21 -16.22
CA GLU A 66 2.68 11.72 -17.56
C GLU A 66 2.51 10.20 -17.67
N ILE A 67 2.93 9.47 -16.64
CA ILE A 67 2.85 8.01 -16.59
C ILE A 67 1.38 7.61 -16.38
N PHE A 68 0.70 8.24 -15.43
CA PHE A 68 -0.59 7.80 -14.88
C PHE A 68 -1.75 8.78 -15.11
N GLY A 69 -1.51 9.91 -15.78
CA GLY A 69 -2.54 10.92 -16.02
C GLY A 69 -3.78 10.38 -16.72
N GLY A 70 -4.92 10.88 -16.28
CA GLY A 70 -6.24 10.55 -16.82
C GLY A 70 -6.80 9.18 -16.39
N CYS A 71 -6.15 8.48 -15.45
CA CYS A 71 -6.71 7.30 -14.82
C CYS A 71 -7.71 7.69 -13.71
N GLU A 72 -8.91 7.13 -13.74
CA GLU A 72 -9.98 7.44 -12.77
C GLU A 72 -10.06 6.42 -11.63
N ASN A 73 -9.44 5.24 -11.78
CA ASN A 73 -9.49 4.15 -10.81
C ASN A 73 -8.19 3.31 -10.79
N LEU A 74 -8.05 2.45 -9.78
CA LEU A 74 -6.88 1.60 -9.60
C LEU A 74 -6.61 0.67 -10.79
N GLU A 75 -7.66 0.11 -11.40
CA GLU A 75 -7.48 -0.84 -12.50
C GLU A 75 -6.90 -0.15 -13.75
N GLU A 76 -7.36 1.06 -14.07
CA GLU A 76 -6.77 1.88 -15.11
C GLU A 76 -5.31 2.25 -14.80
N MET A 77 -5.02 2.63 -13.55
CA MET A 77 -3.66 2.89 -13.08
C MET A 77 -2.75 1.68 -13.30
N LYS A 78 -3.21 0.48 -12.95
CA LYS A 78 -2.46 -0.78 -13.11
C LYS A 78 -2.20 -1.12 -14.57
N ILE A 79 -3.22 -1.01 -15.43
CA ILE A 79 -3.07 -1.24 -16.87
C ILE A 79 -2.03 -0.28 -17.44
N ARG A 80 -2.17 1.02 -17.14
CA ARG A 80 -1.25 2.05 -17.61
C ARG A 80 0.17 1.84 -17.08
N ALA A 81 0.30 1.55 -15.79
CA ALA A 81 1.58 1.23 -15.16
C ALA A 81 2.27 0.06 -15.87
N ASN A 82 1.50 -0.99 -16.21
CA ASN A 82 2.01 -2.17 -16.90
C ASN A 82 2.46 -1.84 -18.34
N GLU A 83 1.69 -1.03 -19.07
CA GLU A 83 2.03 -0.59 -20.43
C GLU A 83 3.28 0.29 -20.46
N LYS A 84 3.52 1.06 -19.40
CA LYS A 84 4.64 2.00 -19.27
C LYS A 84 5.82 1.48 -18.44
N LEU A 85 5.87 0.18 -18.09
CA LEU A 85 6.96 -0.34 -17.24
C LEU A 85 8.36 -0.06 -17.79
N ASP A 86 8.54 -0.15 -19.11
CA ASP A 86 9.81 0.14 -19.78
C ASP A 86 10.17 1.64 -19.65
N GLU A 87 9.20 2.54 -19.88
CA GLU A 87 9.37 3.99 -19.73
C GLU A 87 9.70 4.36 -18.26
N ILE A 88 9.02 3.75 -17.30
CA ILE A 88 9.32 3.90 -15.87
C ILE A 88 10.75 3.42 -15.59
N ASN A 89 11.16 2.28 -16.15
CA ASN A 89 12.51 1.74 -15.96
C ASN A 89 13.57 2.70 -16.50
N ASP A 90 13.33 3.28 -17.68
CA ASP A 90 14.22 4.27 -18.30
C ASP A 90 14.35 5.55 -17.47
N ILE A 91 13.24 6.06 -16.90
CA ILE A 91 13.27 7.22 -15.98
C ILE A 91 14.17 6.92 -14.77
N VAL A 92 14.07 5.72 -14.19
CA VAL A 92 14.91 5.34 -13.04
C VAL A 92 16.38 5.23 -13.45
N LEU A 93 16.68 4.62 -14.61
CA LEU A 93 18.04 4.51 -15.12
C LEU A 93 18.66 5.88 -15.39
N ASP A 94 17.90 6.81 -15.96
CA ASP A 94 18.36 8.18 -16.19
C ASP A 94 18.76 8.88 -14.89
N VAL A 95 17.98 8.71 -13.82
CA VAL A 95 18.33 9.24 -12.49
C VAL A 95 19.63 8.62 -11.97
N ILE A 96 19.79 7.31 -12.10
CA ILE A 96 20.98 6.59 -11.66
C ILE A 96 22.23 7.09 -12.39
N HIS A 97 22.16 7.18 -13.72
CA HIS A 97 23.26 7.65 -14.55
C HIS A 97 23.59 9.12 -14.29
N ALA A 98 22.58 9.99 -14.15
CA ALA A 98 22.77 11.40 -13.83
C ALA A 98 23.44 11.62 -12.46
N ASN A 99 23.31 10.66 -11.54
CA ASN A 99 23.97 10.69 -10.23
C ASN A 99 25.33 9.96 -10.23
N GLY A 100 25.83 9.51 -11.38
CA GLY A 100 27.17 8.93 -11.52
C GLY A 100 27.26 7.44 -11.21
N TYR A 101 26.13 6.74 -11.12
CA TYR A 101 26.06 5.29 -10.90
C TYR A 101 25.78 4.55 -12.20
N ASN A 102 26.00 3.24 -12.21
CA ASN A 102 25.70 2.36 -13.34
C ASN A 102 25.01 1.07 -12.87
N TYR A 103 24.11 1.22 -11.90
CA TYR A 103 23.35 0.11 -11.33
C TYR A 103 22.31 -0.40 -12.33
N THR A 104 22.07 -1.71 -12.32
CA THR A 104 20.92 -2.29 -13.01
C THR A 104 19.63 -1.91 -12.28
N VAL A 105 18.53 -1.82 -13.02
CA VAL A 105 17.20 -1.57 -12.46
C VAL A 105 16.24 -2.61 -12.99
N GLN A 106 15.29 -2.98 -12.14
CA GLN A 106 14.10 -3.72 -12.55
C GLN A 106 12.86 -3.06 -11.96
N THR A 107 11.94 -2.68 -12.83
CA THR A 107 10.60 -2.22 -12.47
C THR A 107 9.58 -3.32 -12.78
N GLN A 108 8.60 -3.51 -11.90
CA GLN A 108 7.53 -4.50 -12.09
C GLN A 108 6.31 -4.14 -11.25
N LEU A 109 5.14 -4.57 -11.73
CA LEU A 109 3.93 -4.62 -10.90
C LEU A 109 3.86 -5.96 -10.18
N VAL A 110 3.72 -5.90 -8.85
CA VAL A 110 3.63 -7.08 -8.00
C VAL A 110 2.50 -6.92 -6.99
N ASN A 111 1.89 -8.02 -6.60
CA ASN A 111 1.04 -8.09 -5.42
C ASN A 111 1.88 -8.61 -4.26
N MET A 112 2.06 -7.82 -3.20
CA MET A 112 2.94 -8.18 -2.08
C MET A 112 2.43 -7.67 -0.73
N GLU A 113 2.92 -8.30 0.34
CA GLU A 113 2.63 -7.89 1.71
C GLU A 113 3.35 -6.59 2.06
N PHE A 114 2.63 -5.70 2.72
CA PHE A 114 3.17 -4.50 3.35
C PHE A 114 2.79 -4.47 4.82
N ASP A 115 3.70 -3.98 5.65
CA ASP A 115 3.36 -3.63 7.02
C ASP A 115 2.56 -2.31 7.05
N ALA A 116 1.94 -2.05 8.20
CA ALA A 116 1.23 -0.81 8.45
C ALA A 116 2.20 0.39 8.35
N ARG A 117 1.73 1.49 7.78
CA ARG A 117 2.55 2.70 7.55
C ARG A 117 1.77 3.96 7.86
N GLU A 118 2.38 4.82 8.67
CA GLU A 118 1.85 6.14 9.03
C GLU A 118 2.19 7.18 7.96
N TYR A 119 1.21 8.01 7.63
CA TYR A 119 1.30 9.18 6.76
C TYR A 119 0.53 10.33 7.45
N GLY A 120 1.25 11.20 8.16
CA GLY A 120 0.60 12.23 8.99
C GLY A 120 -0.32 11.62 10.04
N ASP A 121 -1.61 11.96 9.99
CA ASP A 121 -2.64 11.50 10.95
C ASP A 121 -3.40 10.24 10.47
N ILE A 122 -3.03 9.68 9.32
CA ILE A 122 -3.59 8.42 8.81
C ILE A 122 -2.57 7.29 8.86
N THR A 123 -3.05 6.09 9.18
CA THR A 123 -2.28 4.85 9.14
C THR A 123 -2.84 3.95 8.06
N MET A 124 -2.05 3.72 7.01
CA MET A 124 -2.35 2.72 6.00
C MET A 124 -2.18 1.32 6.62
N PRO A 125 -3.22 0.47 6.63
CA PRO A 125 -3.17 -0.82 7.32
C PRO A 125 -2.20 -1.80 6.66
N ALA A 126 -1.72 -2.78 7.44
CA ALA A 126 -0.98 -3.91 6.91
C ALA A 126 -1.88 -4.79 6.02
N GLY A 127 -1.33 -5.38 4.97
CA GLY A 127 -2.10 -6.19 4.02
C GLY A 127 -1.36 -6.45 2.70
N LYS A 128 -2.05 -7.11 1.77
CA LYS A 128 -1.55 -7.36 0.41
C LYS A 128 -2.01 -6.26 -0.52
N TYR A 129 -1.05 -5.59 -1.15
CA TYR A 129 -1.33 -4.48 -2.05
C TYR A 129 -0.67 -4.73 -3.41
N ASP A 130 -1.31 -4.22 -4.46
CA ASP A 130 -0.63 -4.04 -5.72
C ASP A 130 0.38 -2.90 -5.60
N ALA A 131 1.59 -3.14 -6.10
CA ALA A 131 2.68 -2.20 -5.97
C ALA A 131 3.56 -2.11 -7.22
N LEU A 132 3.93 -0.88 -7.58
CA LEU A 132 5.05 -0.62 -8.46
C LEU A 132 6.34 -0.84 -7.67
N ARG A 133 7.01 -1.96 -7.93
CA ARG A 133 8.26 -2.32 -7.29
C ARG A 133 9.44 -1.95 -8.17
N VAL A 134 10.36 -1.18 -7.59
CA VAL A 134 11.60 -0.72 -8.22
C VAL A 134 12.78 -1.31 -7.43
N THR A 135 13.58 -2.12 -8.11
CA THR A 135 14.73 -2.82 -7.54
C THR A 135 15.99 -2.23 -8.14
N ILE A 136 16.81 -1.56 -7.32
CA ILE A 136 18.06 -0.91 -7.77
C ILE A 136 19.24 -1.78 -7.35
N GLY A 137 20.08 -2.18 -8.31
CA GLY A 137 21.28 -2.99 -8.08
C GLY A 137 20.96 -4.31 -7.36
N GLU A 138 21.70 -4.60 -6.29
CA GLU A 138 21.53 -5.84 -5.49
C GLU A 138 20.30 -5.80 -4.57
N ALA A 139 19.65 -4.65 -4.42
CA ALA A 139 18.45 -4.48 -3.60
C ALA A 139 18.61 -4.86 -2.11
N GLU A 140 19.83 -4.74 -1.58
CA GLU A 140 20.16 -5.06 -0.18
C GLU A 140 19.90 -3.89 0.78
N GLY A 141 19.50 -2.73 0.26
CA GLY A 141 19.21 -1.55 1.06
C GLY A 141 17.82 -1.54 1.69
N HIS A 142 17.63 -0.65 2.66
CA HIS A 142 16.34 -0.44 3.30
C HIS A 142 15.22 -0.17 2.28
N ASN A 143 14.04 -0.68 2.60
CA ASN A 143 12.81 -0.44 1.85
C ASN A 143 12.42 1.04 1.89
N TRP A 144 11.83 1.52 0.80
CA TRP A 144 11.00 2.72 0.81
C TRP A 144 9.60 2.36 0.34
N TRP A 145 8.60 2.68 1.15
CA TRP A 145 7.20 2.46 0.85
C TRP A 145 6.47 3.78 0.74
N CYS A 146 5.58 3.86 -0.24
CA CYS A 146 4.67 4.98 -0.42
C CYS A 146 3.33 4.50 -0.97
N VAL A 147 2.31 5.35 -0.91
CA VAL A 147 1.03 5.15 -1.58
C VAL A 147 0.98 6.12 -2.75
N MET A 148 1.02 5.57 -3.96
CA MET A 148 1.10 6.32 -5.21
C MET A 148 -0.28 6.73 -5.71
N TYR A 149 -1.29 5.88 -5.50
CA TYR A 149 -2.68 6.18 -5.81
C TYR A 149 -3.57 5.69 -4.66
N PRO A 150 -4.46 6.54 -4.10
CA PRO A 150 -4.48 7.99 -4.29
C PRO A 150 -3.12 8.62 -3.92
N PRO A 151 -2.77 9.83 -4.43
CA PRO A 151 -1.45 10.40 -4.28
C PRO A 151 -1.20 10.89 -2.84
N LEU A 152 -0.88 9.96 -1.93
CA LEU A 152 -0.35 10.26 -0.59
C LEU A 152 1.18 10.39 -0.60
N CYS A 153 1.80 10.14 -1.75
CA CYS A 153 3.23 10.31 -1.94
C CYS A 153 3.49 11.61 -2.68
N ILE A 154 4.11 12.57 -1.99
CA ILE A 154 4.33 13.91 -2.53
C ILE A 154 5.84 14.12 -2.75
N PRO A 155 6.28 14.67 -3.91
CA PRO A 155 7.67 15.03 -4.11
C PRO A 155 8.17 15.96 -3.00
N ALA A 156 9.44 15.79 -2.56
CA ALA A 156 9.99 16.61 -1.48
C ALA A 156 9.99 18.13 -1.77
N ALA A 157 9.88 18.54 -3.03
CA ALA A 157 9.84 19.93 -3.46
C ALA A 157 8.43 20.56 -3.39
N GLU A 158 7.37 19.75 -3.32
CA GLU A 158 5.99 20.24 -3.25
C GLU A 158 5.61 20.58 -1.80
N LYS A 159 5.28 21.84 -1.56
CA LYS A 159 4.65 22.28 -0.31
C LYS A 159 3.14 22.08 -0.44
N VAL A 160 2.66 20.86 -0.26
CA VAL A 160 1.21 20.63 -0.16
C VAL A 160 0.87 20.33 1.30
N GLU A 161 -0.12 21.06 1.78
CA GLU A 161 -0.74 20.84 3.09
C GLU A 161 -1.48 19.49 3.06
N SER A 162 -0.78 18.45 3.52
CA SER A 162 -1.28 17.17 4.04
C SER A 162 -1.76 16.09 3.05
N ASP A 163 -1.18 14.89 3.24
CA ASP A 163 -1.71 13.59 2.80
C ASP A 163 -3.17 13.37 3.26
N GLU A 164 -3.64 14.13 4.26
CA GLU A 164 -5.00 14.05 4.79
C GLU A 164 -6.08 14.51 3.81
N GLN A 165 -5.94 15.67 3.15
CA GLN A 165 -6.99 16.16 2.25
C GLN A 165 -7.18 15.21 1.06
N ALA A 166 -6.07 14.67 0.53
CA ALA A 166 -6.09 13.69 -0.54
C ALA A 166 -6.74 12.36 -0.10
N ALA A 167 -6.52 11.95 1.15
CA ALA A 167 -7.18 10.79 1.71
C ALA A 167 -8.69 11.03 1.93
N GLU A 168 -9.08 12.21 2.43
CA GLU A 168 -10.48 12.57 2.72
C GLU A 168 -11.35 12.64 1.46
N ASP A 169 -10.77 13.07 0.34
CA ASP A 169 -11.48 13.15 -0.94
C ASP A 169 -11.67 11.78 -1.60
N TYR A 170 -10.86 10.77 -1.23
CA TYR A 170 -10.81 9.48 -1.90
C TYR A 170 -11.44 8.33 -1.09
N PHE A 171 -11.19 8.30 0.22
CA PHE A 171 -11.66 7.22 1.09
C PHE A 171 -13.00 7.54 1.74
N GLU A 172 -13.81 6.50 1.95
CA GLU A 172 -15.08 6.64 2.66
C GLU A 172 -14.85 6.98 4.15
N ALA A 173 -15.83 7.62 4.80
CA ALA A 173 -15.72 8.03 6.21
C ALA A 173 -15.36 6.86 7.15
N GLU A 174 -15.87 5.66 6.86
CA GLU A 174 -15.55 4.46 7.61
C GLU A 174 -14.13 3.93 7.36
N GLU A 175 -13.58 4.12 6.17
CA GLU A 175 -12.20 3.74 5.84
C GLU A 175 -11.23 4.72 6.52
N LEU A 176 -11.54 6.01 6.46
CA LEU A 176 -10.81 7.05 7.18
C LEU A 176 -10.86 6.83 8.69
N ASP A 177 -11.98 6.39 9.28
CA ASP A 177 -12.03 6.07 10.72
C ASP A 177 -11.11 4.89 11.08
N ILE A 178 -10.95 3.91 10.19
CA ILE A 178 -10.00 2.80 10.39
C ILE A 178 -8.56 3.32 10.31
N MET A 179 -8.26 4.20 9.35
CA MET A 179 -6.91 4.75 9.14
C MET A 179 -6.51 5.76 10.22
N LYS A 180 -7.40 6.66 10.64
CA LYS A 180 -7.12 7.68 11.67
C LYS A 180 -7.15 7.12 13.09
N ASN A 181 -7.88 6.03 13.33
CA ASN A 181 -8.01 5.43 14.67
C ASN A 181 -7.65 3.93 14.69
N PRO A 182 -6.45 3.52 14.27
CA PRO A 182 -6.08 2.10 14.13
C PRO A 182 -6.20 1.34 15.47
N ASP A 183 -5.90 1.99 16.60
CA ASP A 183 -5.97 1.41 17.95
C ASP A 183 -7.39 0.94 18.32
N LYS A 184 -8.43 1.64 17.83
CA LYS A 184 -9.84 1.25 18.04
C LYS A 184 -10.15 -0.10 17.39
N TYR A 185 -9.35 -0.51 16.40
CA TYR A 185 -9.54 -1.69 15.57
C TYR A 185 -8.50 -2.79 15.82
N GLU A 186 -7.58 -2.64 16.78
CA GLU A 186 -6.46 -3.59 17.01
C GLU A 186 -6.92 -5.06 17.15
N VAL A 187 -7.98 -5.30 17.92
CA VAL A 187 -8.55 -6.65 18.11
C VAL A 187 -9.07 -7.20 16.78
N ARG A 188 -9.71 -6.35 15.96
CA ARG A 188 -10.26 -6.76 14.67
C ARG A 188 -9.14 -7.05 13.67
N PHE A 189 -8.06 -6.26 13.66
CA PHE A 189 -6.86 -6.56 12.87
C PHE A 189 -6.28 -7.93 13.21
N LYS A 190 -6.07 -8.24 14.50
CA LYS A 190 -5.57 -9.57 14.93
C LYS A 190 -6.51 -10.71 14.53
N CYS A 191 -7.82 -10.50 14.62
CA CYS A 191 -8.79 -11.49 14.17
C CYS A 191 -8.71 -11.76 12.66
N VAL A 192 -8.57 -10.70 11.85
CA VAL A 192 -8.41 -10.81 10.39
C VAL A 192 -7.10 -11.52 10.05
N GLU A 193 -5.99 -11.17 10.70
CA GLU A 193 -4.69 -11.81 10.51
C GLU A 193 -4.76 -13.32 10.79
N LEU A 194 -5.36 -13.71 11.92
CA LEU A 194 -5.58 -15.12 12.26
C LEU A 194 -6.45 -15.84 11.22
N PHE A 195 -7.52 -15.19 10.76
CA PHE A 195 -8.42 -15.77 9.77
C PHE A 195 -7.75 -15.94 8.40
N ARG A 196 -7.04 -14.92 7.92
CA ARG A 196 -6.22 -14.98 6.69
C ARG A 196 -5.19 -16.10 6.79
N GLY A 197 -4.45 -16.19 7.90
CA GLY A 197 -3.48 -17.26 8.13
C GLY A 197 -4.10 -18.67 8.18
N LEU A 198 -5.33 -18.83 8.69
CA LEU A 198 -6.07 -20.09 8.64
C LEU A 198 -6.52 -20.44 7.22
N LYS A 199 -7.06 -19.47 6.47
CA LYS A 199 -7.52 -19.63 5.09
C LYS A 199 -6.37 -20.02 4.16
N GLU A 200 -5.21 -19.40 4.30
CA GLU A 200 -4.01 -19.74 3.54
C GLU A 200 -3.51 -21.17 3.81
N LYS A 201 -3.59 -21.63 5.06
CA LYS A 201 -3.24 -23.00 5.44
C LYS A 201 -4.24 -24.04 4.94
N LEU A 202 -5.51 -23.69 4.82
CA LEU A 202 -6.56 -24.57 4.29
C LEU A 202 -6.59 -24.62 2.76
N SER A 203 -6.07 -23.58 2.10
CA SER A 203 -5.95 -23.51 0.63
C SER A 203 -4.67 -24.16 0.08
N LYS A 204 -3.74 -24.56 0.94
CA LYS A 204 -2.55 -25.35 0.61
C LYS A 204 -2.79 -26.84 0.86
#